data_AF-A0A3M1BDK0-F1
#
_entry.id   AF-A0A3M1BDK0-F1
#
_cell.length_a   1.000
_cell.length_b   1.000
_cell.length_c   1.000
_cell.angle_alpha   90.00
_cell.angle_beta   90.00
_cell.angle_gamma   90.00
#
_symmetry.space_group_name_H-M   'P 1'
#
loop_
_entity.id
_entity.type
_entity.pdbx_description
1 polymer ?
#
loop_
_entity_poly.entity_id
_entity_poly.type
_entity_poly.pdbx_seq_one_letter_code
_entity_poly.pdbx_strand_id
1 'polypeptide(L)'
;LYLPWATGSQANFFWYGIVAVSAIAAALPWLLKRKTQPHARVDLERCDGCVLCSRDCPYNAITMQPRTDGKRPKFQAEVNPALCVGCGICIGSCPENAITLTGVPGTDLWPSVPTQAAQAREVIFVCERHLKHSDIETGDEQSLVPLTCAGMLNPDLIGAALDGGAESVKVIGCPPEDCLNREGNRWLQERIERKRLPRLRTAYLNKPLTTSWVEPTRLRAALRHPAQSAATAYNFQIETIQPRALLPAVLLLIVSLSALVLTNRVPLQPFSETQAFAEISLQHRSGYPVENADVVTQLTPGATAPTRLTVQVDGQTALDQTYTHQGEEHNRQAIAYERVALTPGEHRIQLTLYDGERGEQVQNLFDKRIRLESYQTLKLSFRDEPLESDPEEGRKLYYETSLGTNAGCRICHSLEPGVVLVGPSFAGIATRAATRIPGMSAEEYLRQSILEPDAYVVEGFPAGQMVQNLGEILTEEQINDLVSFLMTLK
;
A
#
# COMPACT_ATOMS: atom_id res chain seq x y z
N LEU A 1 -19.67 -8.71 5.27
CA LEU A 1 -19.27 -9.19 3.93
C LEU A 1 -18.54 -10.52 4.08
N TYR A 2 -19.23 -11.65 3.94
CA TYR A 2 -18.55 -12.95 3.81
C TYR A 2 -18.45 -13.25 2.32
N LEU A 3 -17.24 -13.13 1.75
CA LEU A 3 -16.94 -13.72 0.45
C LEU A 3 -17.18 -15.24 0.54
N PRO A 4 -17.60 -15.92 -0.54
CA PRO A 4 -17.87 -17.35 -0.54
C PRO A 4 -16.56 -18.15 -0.51
N TRP A 5 -15.92 -18.25 0.67
CA TRP A 5 -14.68 -19.03 0.84
C TRP A 5 -14.88 -20.39 1.50
N ALA A 6 -16.11 -20.80 1.84
CA ALA A 6 -16.33 -22.05 2.55
C ALA A 6 -17.38 -22.95 1.88
N THR A 7 -16.86 -23.89 1.09
CA THR A 7 -17.48 -25.18 0.71
C THR A 7 -18.59 -25.17 -0.35
N GLY A 8 -18.38 -25.95 -1.41
CA GLY A 8 -19.35 -26.23 -2.48
C GLY A 8 -18.76 -26.13 -3.88
N SER A 9 -19.36 -26.83 -4.86
CA SER A 9 -18.92 -26.82 -6.26
C SER A 9 -18.90 -25.42 -6.89
N GLN A 10 -19.71 -24.49 -6.37
CA GLN A 10 -19.78 -23.11 -6.86
C GLN A 10 -18.57 -22.24 -6.48
N ALA A 11 -17.89 -22.54 -5.36
CA ALA A 11 -16.66 -21.83 -4.97
C ALA A 11 -15.53 -22.08 -5.98
N ASN A 12 -15.45 -23.31 -6.49
CA ASN A 12 -14.44 -23.68 -7.48
C ASN A 12 -14.64 -22.93 -8.80
N PHE A 13 -15.87 -22.80 -9.31
CA PHE A 13 -16.15 -22.06 -10.54
C PHE A 13 -15.78 -20.58 -10.45
N PHE A 14 -15.99 -19.95 -9.29
CA PHE A 14 -15.60 -18.57 -9.05
C PHE A 14 -14.07 -18.39 -9.12
N TRP A 15 -13.33 -19.23 -8.39
CA TRP A 15 -11.86 -19.19 -8.40
C TRP A 15 -11.25 -19.55 -9.76
N TYR A 16 -11.81 -20.55 -10.47
CA TYR A 16 -11.39 -20.84 -11.84
C TYR A 16 -11.67 -19.68 -12.79
N GLY A 17 -12.81 -18.99 -12.64
CA GLY A 17 -13.14 -17.80 -13.41
C GLY A 17 -12.13 -16.68 -13.20
N ILE A 18 -11.79 -16.38 -11.94
CA ILE A 18 -10.76 -15.37 -11.61
C ILE A 18 -9.41 -15.77 -12.21
N VAL A 19 -8.96 -17.00 -11.97
CA VAL A 19 -7.67 -17.48 -12.50
C VAL A 19 -7.64 -17.42 -14.03
N ALA A 20 -8.73 -17.80 -14.71
CA ALA A 20 -8.82 -17.74 -16.16
C ALA A 20 -8.76 -16.29 -16.67
N VAL A 21 -9.53 -15.37 -16.09
CA VAL A 21 -9.51 -13.95 -16.48
C VAL A 21 -8.14 -13.34 -16.21
N SER A 22 -7.54 -13.60 -15.06
CA SER A 22 -6.19 -13.16 -14.72
C SER A 22 -5.14 -13.74 -15.67
N ALA A 23 -5.24 -15.02 -16.03
CA ALA A 23 -4.33 -15.66 -16.97
C ALA A 23 -4.47 -15.08 -18.39
N ILE A 24 -5.69 -14.79 -18.85
CA ILE A 24 -5.94 -14.14 -20.15
C ILE A 24 -5.39 -12.71 -20.14
N ALA A 25 -5.67 -11.93 -19.09
CA ALA A 25 -5.17 -10.56 -18.95
C ALA A 25 -3.64 -10.53 -18.89
N ALA A 26 -3.03 -11.48 -18.17
CA ALA A 26 -1.59 -11.65 -18.15
C ALA A 26 -1.08 -12.04 -19.54
N ALA A 27 -1.69 -12.99 -20.25
CA ALA A 27 -1.25 -13.43 -21.58
C ALA A 27 -1.39 -12.35 -22.67
N LEU A 28 -2.27 -11.37 -22.49
CA LEU A 28 -2.64 -10.37 -23.49
C LEU A 28 -1.46 -9.58 -24.11
N PRO A 29 -0.45 -9.10 -23.35
CA PRO A 29 0.69 -8.39 -23.92
C PRO A 29 1.57 -9.25 -24.84
N TRP A 30 1.58 -10.57 -24.68
CA TRP A 30 2.31 -11.49 -25.55
C TRP A 30 1.50 -11.89 -26.80
N LEU A 31 0.17 -11.92 -26.67
CA LEU A 31 -0.75 -12.22 -27.76
C LEU A 31 -0.93 -11.02 -28.72
N LEU A 32 -0.85 -9.80 -28.20
CA LEU A 32 -0.93 -8.57 -29.00
C LEU A 32 0.46 -8.13 -29.45
N LYS A 33 0.80 -8.37 -30.73
CA LYS A 33 2.02 -7.80 -31.33
C LYS A 33 2.02 -6.28 -31.18
N ARG A 34 2.99 -5.74 -30.42
CA ARG A 34 3.24 -4.29 -30.38
C ARG A 34 3.58 -3.80 -31.79
N LYS A 35 2.83 -2.82 -32.29
CA LYS A 35 3.23 -2.06 -33.48
C LYS A 35 4.56 -1.38 -33.15
N THR A 36 5.55 -1.49 -34.05
CA THR A 36 6.81 -0.75 -33.95
C THR A 36 6.49 0.73 -34.03
N GLN A 37 6.69 1.45 -32.93
CA GLN A 37 6.46 2.89 -32.89
C GLN A 37 7.65 3.63 -33.51
N PRO A 38 7.43 4.79 -34.15
CA PRO A 38 8.49 5.73 -34.44
C PRO A 38 9.32 6.02 -33.19
N HIS A 39 10.65 5.97 -33.30
CA HIS A 39 11.56 6.32 -32.21
C HIS A 39 12.52 7.41 -32.68
N ALA A 40 13.09 8.13 -31.71
CA ALA A 40 14.09 9.14 -31.99
C ALA A 40 15.40 8.50 -32.48
N ARG A 41 16.04 9.13 -33.47
CA ARG A 41 17.36 8.78 -33.99
C ARG A 41 18.27 9.98 -33.90
N VAL A 42 19.49 9.77 -33.42
CA VAL A 42 20.51 10.82 -33.27
C VAL A 42 21.49 10.75 -34.44
N ASP A 43 21.68 11.88 -35.13
CA ASP A 43 22.75 12.11 -36.09
C ASP A 43 24.02 12.51 -35.32
N LEU A 44 25.00 11.61 -35.30
CA LEU A 44 26.25 11.84 -34.57
C LEU A 44 27.04 13.01 -35.15
N GLU A 45 27.00 13.28 -36.46
CA GLU A 45 27.78 14.38 -37.05
C GLU A 45 27.31 15.76 -36.58
N ARG A 46 26.03 15.87 -36.17
CA ARG A 46 25.46 17.11 -35.61
C ARG A 46 25.39 17.11 -34.09
N CYS A 47 25.49 15.95 -33.44
CA CYS A 47 25.34 15.85 -31.98
C CYS A 47 26.55 16.45 -31.25
N ASP A 48 26.31 17.50 -30.47
CA ASP A 48 27.29 18.21 -29.64
C ASP A 48 27.35 17.74 -28.17
N GLY A 49 26.52 16.76 -27.80
CA GLY A 49 26.55 16.14 -26.48
C GLY A 49 26.05 17.04 -25.34
N CYS A 50 25.29 18.11 -25.64
CA CYS A 50 24.84 19.12 -24.67
C CYS A 50 23.78 18.67 -23.62
N VAL A 51 23.39 17.40 -23.62
CA VAL A 51 22.48 16.73 -22.65
C VAL A 51 21.02 17.20 -22.59
N LEU A 52 20.63 18.25 -23.32
CA LEU A 52 19.27 18.82 -23.26
C LEU A 52 18.18 17.79 -23.60
N CYS A 53 18.41 16.95 -24.61
CA CYS A 53 17.50 15.89 -25.03
C CYS A 53 17.29 14.81 -23.97
N SER A 54 18.32 14.45 -23.21
CA SER A 54 18.22 13.51 -22.10
C SER A 54 17.41 14.12 -20.95
N ARG A 55 17.69 15.38 -20.59
CA ARG A 55 16.97 16.10 -19.51
C ARG A 55 15.48 16.31 -19.83
N ASP A 56 15.17 16.61 -21.09
CA ASP A 56 13.80 16.88 -21.53
C ASP A 56 13.09 15.60 -22.04
N CYS A 57 13.63 14.39 -21.81
CA CYS A 57 12.94 13.16 -22.17
C CYS A 57 12.05 12.70 -21.00
N PRO A 58 10.71 12.77 -21.10
CA PRO A 58 9.88 12.47 -19.94
C PRO A 58 9.77 10.96 -19.71
N TYR A 59 10.14 10.16 -20.71
CA TYR A 59 10.11 8.71 -20.68
C TYR A 59 11.46 8.10 -20.29
N ASN A 60 12.47 8.92 -19.97
CA ASN A 60 13.84 8.48 -19.70
C ASN A 60 14.41 7.56 -20.79
N ALA A 61 14.00 7.78 -22.04
CA ALA A 61 14.41 6.99 -23.19
C ALA A 61 15.77 7.41 -23.76
N ILE A 62 16.37 8.52 -23.28
CA ILE A 62 17.63 9.06 -23.79
C ILE A 62 18.64 9.12 -22.66
N THR A 63 19.79 8.48 -22.86
CA THR A 63 20.93 8.53 -21.93
C THR A 63 22.15 9.14 -22.63
N MET A 64 23.05 9.74 -21.86
CA MET A 64 24.31 10.25 -22.39
C MET A 64 25.38 9.18 -22.21
N GLN A 65 25.98 8.75 -23.32
CA GLN A 65 26.99 7.70 -23.34
C GLN A 65 28.31 8.24 -23.91
N PRO A 66 29.46 7.62 -23.58
CA PRO A 66 30.70 7.91 -24.29
C PRO A 66 30.50 7.78 -25.80
N ARG A 67 31.03 8.75 -26.54
CA ARG A 67 30.85 8.80 -27.99
C ARG A 67 31.59 7.64 -28.67
N THR A 68 30.94 6.99 -29.65
CA THR A 68 31.45 5.74 -30.26
C THR A 68 32.43 5.95 -31.42
N ASP A 69 32.42 7.12 -32.06
CA ASP A 69 33.25 7.42 -33.25
C ASP A 69 34.60 8.09 -32.92
N GLY A 70 34.91 8.29 -31.63
CA GLY A 70 36.15 8.92 -31.17
C GLY A 70 36.29 10.41 -31.46
N LYS A 71 35.29 11.06 -32.07
CA LYS A 71 35.28 12.52 -32.32
C LYS A 71 34.94 13.29 -31.04
N ARG A 72 35.15 14.61 -31.05
CA ARG A 72 34.57 15.52 -30.05
C ARG A 72 33.16 15.90 -30.50
N PRO A 73 32.19 16.09 -29.59
CA PRO A 73 32.24 16.02 -28.11
C PRO A 73 32.47 14.60 -27.55
N LYS A 74 32.92 14.46 -26.29
CA LYS A 74 33.21 13.15 -25.68
C LYS A 74 31.97 12.28 -25.40
N PHE A 75 30.78 12.88 -25.40
CA PHE A 75 29.53 12.19 -25.10
C PHE A 75 28.56 12.30 -26.29
N GLN A 76 27.72 11.29 -26.46
CA GLN A 76 26.62 11.27 -27.42
C GLN A 76 25.30 10.95 -26.71
N ALA A 77 24.20 11.41 -27.28
CA ALA A 77 22.87 10.97 -26.86
C ALA A 77 22.57 9.61 -27.48
N GLU A 78 22.18 8.65 -26.65
CA GLU A 78 21.75 7.32 -27.07
C GLU A 78 20.28 7.10 -26.70
N VAL A 79 19.48 6.70 -27.69
CA VAL A 79 18.05 6.47 -27.55
C VAL A 79 17.80 4.98 -27.35
N ASN A 80 17.07 4.63 -26.28
CA ASN A 80 16.52 3.31 -26.08
C ASN A 80 15.14 3.19 -26.77
N PRO A 81 15.01 2.45 -27.89
CA PRO A 81 13.75 2.35 -28.62
C PRO A 81 12.62 1.67 -27.83
N ALA A 82 12.95 0.86 -26.82
CA ALA A 82 11.94 0.17 -26.00
C ALA A 82 11.19 1.12 -25.05
N LEU A 83 11.80 2.26 -24.70
CA LEU A 83 11.21 3.31 -23.85
C LEU A 83 10.68 4.50 -24.66
N CYS A 84 11.17 4.68 -25.89
CA CYS A 84 10.80 5.82 -26.73
C CYS A 84 9.37 5.65 -27.27
N VAL A 85 8.51 6.64 -27.00
CA VAL A 85 7.13 6.67 -27.54
C VAL A 85 6.99 7.53 -28.80
N GLY A 86 8.11 8.06 -29.33
CA GLY A 86 8.10 8.87 -30.54
C GLY A 86 7.56 10.30 -30.38
N CYS A 87 7.43 10.84 -29.17
CA CYS A 87 6.80 12.15 -28.93
C CYS A 87 7.50 13.38 -29.57
N GLY A 88 8.74 13.24 -30.04
CA GLY A 88 9.49 14.30 -30.73
C GLY A 88 10.04 15.42 -29.83
N ILE A 89 9.81 15.42 -28.52
CA ILE A 89 10.23 16.52 -27.63
C ILE A 89 11.75 16.76 -27.66
N CYS A 90 12.54 15.70 -27.80
CA CYS A 90 13.99 15.78 -27.94
C CYS A 90 14.44 16.56 -29.19
N ILE A 91 13.62 16.57 -30.25
CA ILE A 91 13.85 17.40 -31.44
C ILE A 91 13.71 18.88 -31.06
N GLY A 92 12.68 19.22 -30.29
CA GLY A 92 12.45 20.58 -29.79
C GLY A 92 13.49 21.07 -28.78
N SER A 93 14.22 20.16 -28.12
CA SER A 93 15.31 20.51 -27.19
C SER A 93 16.70 20.50 -27.80
N CYS A 94 16.87 20.00 -29.03
CA CYS A 94 18.18 19.90 -29.69
C CYS A 94 18.49 21.19 -30.49
N PRO A 95 19.47 22.01 -30.07
CA PRO A 95 19.83 23.24 -30.80
C PRO A 95 20.46 22.95 -32.16
N GLU A 96 21.22 21.87 -32.25
CA GLU A 96 21.95 21.45 -33.46
C GLU A 96 21.11 20.66 -34.47
N ASN A 97 19.82 20.45 -34.17
CA ASN A 97 18.91 19.69 -35.04
C ASN A 97 19.46 18.30 -35.42
N ALA A 98 20.08 17.65 -34.44
CA ALA A 98 20.72 16.35 -34.57
C ALA A 98 19.75 15.17 -34.35
N ILE A 99 18.45 15.41 -34.15
CA ILE A 99 17.49 14.35 -33.77
C ILE A 99 16.32 14.33 -34.75
N THR A 100 15.94 13.14 -35.22
CA THR A 100 14.80 12.88 -36.11
C THR A 100 13.94 11.72 -35.59
N LEU A 101 12.72 11.52 -36.13
CA LEU A 101 11.90 10.34 -35.83
C LEU A 101 11.92 9.35 -37.00
N THR A 102 12.09 8.07 -36.71
CA THR A 102 12.06 7.02 -37.74
C THR A 102 10.66 6.81 -38.29
N GLY A 103 10.50 6.73 -39.61
CA GLY A 103 9.23 6.33 -40.24
C GLY A 103 8.12 7.39 -40.17
N VAL A 104 8.46 8.64 -39.86
CA VAL A 104 7.56 9.80 -39.92
C VAL A 104 8.02 10.69 -41.08
N PRO A 105 7.34 10.65 -42.25
CA PRO A 105 7.60 11.59 -43.33
C PRO A 105 7.38 13.03 -42.84
N GLY A 106 8.29 13.96 -43.17
CA GLY A 106 8.13 15.38 -42.82
C GLY A 106 8.71 15.83 -41.49
N THR A 107 9.56 15.03 -40.82
CA THR A 107 10.34 15.50 -39.66
C THR A 107 11.39 16.56 -40.01
N ASP A 108 11.64 16.78 -41.30
CA ASP A 108 12.49 17.85 -41.83
C ASP A 108 11.74 19.19 -41.82
N LEU A 109 11.46 19.67 -40.61
CA LEU A 109 10.74 20.92 -40.40
C LEU A 109 11.54 22.14 -40.85
N TRP A 110 12.86 22.10 -40.69
CA TRP A 110 13.76 23.21 -40.96
C TRP A 110 13.77 23.71 -42.41
N PRO A 111 13.77 22.86 -43.44
CA PRO A 111 13.60 23.31 -44.83
C PRO A 111 12.14 23.62 -45.20
N SER A 112 11.17 22.90 -44.62
CA SER A 112 9.77 23.01 -45.03
C SER A 112 9.07 24.25 -44.47
N VAL A 113 9.34 24.62 -43.21
CA VAL A 113 8.67 25.74 -42.54
C VAL A 113 8.96 27.09 -43.21
N PRO A 114 10.21 27.49 -43.52
CA PRO A 114 10.46 28.75 -44.21
C PRO A 114 9.80 28.81 -45.60
N THR A 115 9.76 27.67 -46.30
CA THR A 115 9.10 27.58 -47.62
C THR A 115 7.59 27.79 -47.50
N GLN A 116 6.97 27.20 -46.48
CA GLN A 116 5.54 27.38 -46.18
C GLN A 116 5.24 28.81 -45.72
N ALA A 117 6.11 29.38 -44.89
CA ALA A 117 6.01 30.76 -44.41
C ALA A 117 6.07 31.80 -45.54
N ALA A 118 6.81 31.52 -46.61
CA ALA A 118 6.86 32.40 -47.78
C ALA A 118 5.53 32.43 -48.57
N GLN A 119 4.65 31.44 -48.37
CA GLN A 119 3.40 31.27 -49.10
C GLN A 119 2.16 31.48 -48.23
N ALA A 120 2.32 31.69 -46.92
CA ALA A 120 1.23 31.84 -45.97
C ALA A 120 1.45 33.05 -45.06
N ARG A 121 0.38 33.77 -44.73
CA ARG A 121 0.45 34.92 -43.82
C ARG A 121 0.59 34.47 -42.38
N GLU A 122 -0.02 33.33 -42.03
CA GLU A 122 0.04 32.74 -40.69
C GLU A 122 0.54 31.29 -40.76
N VAL A 123 1.57 30.99 -39.95
CA VAL A 123 2.08 29.62 -39.77
C VAL A 123 1.59 29.07 -38.44
N ILE A 124 0.93 27.92 -38.48
CA ILE A 124 0.25 27.31 -37.34
C ILE A 124 0.85 25.94 -37.05
N PHE A 125 1.60 25.83 -35.96
CA PHE A 125 2.12 24.56 -35.45
C PHE A 125 1.04 23.85 -34.65
N VAL A 126 0.68 22.61 -35.03
CA VAL A 126 -0.44 21.89 -34.40
C VAL A 126 -0.02 20.50 -33.96
N CYS A 127 -0.32 20.18 -32.69
CA CYS A 127 -0.19 18.83 -32.15
C CYS A 127 -1.07 17.83 -32.93
N GLU A 128 -0.52 16.68 -33.32
CA GLU A 128 -1.19 15.65 -34.12
C GLU A 128 -2.49 15.13 -33.48
N ARG A 129 -2.59 15.19 -32.14
CA ARG A 129 -3.79 14.77 -31.42
C ARG A 129 -4.99 15.63 -31.84
N HIS A 130 -4.81 16.93 -32.07
CA HIS A 130 -5.87 17.81 -32.54
C HIS A 130 -6.28 17.47 -33.98
N LEU A 131 -5.31 17.22 -34.86
CA LEU A 131 -5.58 16.84 -36.25
C LEU A 131 -6.33 15.50 -36.35
N LYS A 132 -6.03 14.54 -35.47
CA LYS A 132 -6.76 13.25 -35.39
C LYS A 132 -8.21 13.39 -34.90
N HIS A 133 -8.56 14.50 -34.24
CA HIS A 133 -9.91 14.73 -33.68
C HIS A 133 -10.69 15.78 -34.47
N SER A 134 -10.18 16.26 -35.61
CA SER A 134 -10.83 17.30 -36.38
C SER A 134 -10.51 17.15 -37.86
N ASP A 135 -11.55 17.00 -38.67
CA ASP A 135 -11.43 17.13 -40.12
C ASP A 135 -11.38 18.62 -40.45
N ILE A 136 -10.17 19.14 -40.69
CA ILE A 136 -9.93 20.54 -41.04
C ILE A 136 -9.12 20.60 -42.32
N GLU A 137 -9.63 21.37 -43.27
CA GLU A 137 -8.91 21.89 -44.41
C GLU A 137 -8.54 23.35 -44.11
N THR A 138 -7.29 23.74 -44.36
CA THR A 138 -6.82 25.11 -44.16
C THR A 138 -7.36 26.05 -45.22
N GLY A 139 -7.59 27.32 -44.86
CA GLY A 139 -7.78 28.38 -45.85
C GLY A 139 -6.46 28.75 -46.52
N ASP A 140 -6.53 29.42 -47.68
CA ASP A 140 -5.38 29.73 -48.54
C ASP A 140 -4.28 30.60 -47.87
N GLU A 141 -4.61 31.34 -46.80
CA GLU A 141 -3.67 32.23 -46.10
C GLU A 141 -2.96 31.58 -44.90
N GLN A 142 -3.36 30.36 -44.49
CA GLN A 142 -2.85 29.67 -43.31
C GLN A 142 -2.11 28.39 -43.68
N SER A 143 -0.93 28.17 -43.08
CA SER A 143 -0.20 26.92 -43.22
C SER A 143 -0.21 26.12 -41.91
N LEU A 144 -0.77 24.91 -41.93
CA LEU A 144 -0.71 23.99 -40.79
C LEU A 144 0.55 23.11 -40.86
N VAL A 145 1.38 23.21 -39.82
CA VAL A 145 2.55 22.37 -39.62
C VAL A 145 2.21 21.31 -38.56
N PRO A 146 1.98 20.05 -38.97
CA PRO A 146 1.70 18.98 -38.02
C PRO A 146 2.95 18.63 -37.21
N LEU A 147 2.79 18.51 -35.89
CA LEU A 147 3.81 18.06 -34.97
C LEU A 147 3.33 16.83 -34.21
N THR A 148 4.20 15.86 -33.93
CA THR A 148 3.84 14.73 -33.05
C THR A 148 3.47 15.19 -31.64
N CYS A 149 4.04 16.31 -31.20
CA CYS A 149 3.69 17.00 -29.96
C CYS A 149 4.02 18.48 -30.11
N ALA A 150 3.30 19.37 -29.43
CA ALA A 150 3.73 20.77 -29.31
C ALA A 150 5.18 20.87 -28.79
N GLY A 151 5.60 20.03 -27.85
CA GLY A 151 6.96 20.01 -27.32
C GLY A 151 8.06 19.62 -28.32
N MET A 152 7.69 19.08 -29.50
CA MET A 152 8.59 18.83 -30.63
C MET A 152 9.06 20.15 -31.29
N LEU A 153 8.30 21.23 -31.13
CA LEU A 153 8.66 22.53 -31.69
C LEU A 153 9.93 23.06 -31.04
N ASN A 154 10.98 23.22 -31.84
CA ASN A 154 12.14 23.98 -31.44
C ASN A 154 11.80 25.49 -31.55
N PRO A 155 12.07 26.31 -30.52
CA PRO A 155 11.75 27.73 -30.55
C PRO A 155 12.47 28.52 -31.65
N ASP A 156 13.63 28.06 -32.14
CA ASP A 156 14.31 28.72 -33.28
C ASP A 156 13.54 28.49 -34.60
N LEU A 157 12.70 27.46 -34.69
CA LEU A 157 11.83 27.22 -35.85
C LEU A 157 10.68 28.23 -35.91
N ILE A 158 10.26 28.79 -34.77
CA ILE A 158 9.33 29.93 -34.73
C ILE A 158 10.00 31.15 -35.38
N GLY A 159 11.27 31.38 -35.06
CA GLY A 159 12.08 32.42 -35.69
C GLY A 159 12.21 32.20 -37.20
N ALA A 160 12.51 30.97 -37.62
CA ALA A 160 12.62 30.61 -39.03
C ALA A 160 11.31 30.83 -39.82
N ALA A 161 10.15 30.60 -39.20
CA ALA A 161 8.86 30.92 -39.80
C ALA A 161 8.66 32.43 -40.00
N LEU A 162 8.94 33.22 -38.96
CA LEU A 162 8.82 34.70 -39.02
C LEU A 162 9.81 35.31 -40.02
N ASP A 163 11.06 34.83 -40.03
CA ASP A 163 12.09 35.29 -40.96
C ASP A 163 11.79 34.82 -42.40
N GLY A 164 11.06 33.72 -42.56
CA GLY A 164 10.59 33.19 -43.83
C GLY A 164 9.43 33.97 -44.46
N GLY A 165 8.87 34.97 -43.77
CA GLY A 165 7.82 35.86 -44.30
C GLY A 165 6.47 35.77 -43.61
N ALA A 166 6.30 34.87 -42.63
CA ALA A 166 5.03 34.78 -41.89
C ALA A 166 4.76 36.07 -41.11
N GLU A 167 3.57 36.65 -41.27
CA GLU A 167 3.10 37.81 -40.49
C GLU A 167 2.85 37.42 -39.04
N SER A 168 2.36 36.21 -38.77
CA SER A 168 2.14 35.67 -37.43
C SER A 168 2.47 34.19 -37.31
N VAL A 169 2.77 33.76 -36.08
CA VAL A 169 2.95 32.35 -35.73
C VAL A 169 1.98 31.98 -34.62
N LYS A 170 1.31 30.84 -34.78
CA LYS A 170 0.43 30.27 -33.76
C LYS A 170 0.87 28.85 -33.42
N VAL A 171 0.78 28.50 -32.14
CA VAL A 171 0.99 27.13 -31.65
C VAL A 171 -0.29 26.64 -31.00
N ILE A 172 -0.78 25.48 -31.43
CA ILE A 172 -1.95 24.83 -30.84
C ILE A 172 -1.54 23.47 -30.26
N GLY A 173 -1.84 23.27 -28.98
CA GLY A 173 -1.53 22.03 -28.27
C GLY A 173 -2.60 21.66 -27.25
N CYS A 174 -2.39 20.50 -26.63
CA CYS A 174 -3.26 19.99 -25.56
C CYS A 174 -3.21 20.89 -24.33
N PRO A 175 -4.27 20.89 -23.49
CA PRO A 175 -4.26 21.66 -22.27
C PRO A 175 -3.25 21.05 -21.27
N PRO A 176 -2.76 21.84 -20.30
CA PRO A 176 -1.73 21.41 -19.32
C PRO A 176 -2.04 20.08 -18.62
N GLU A 177 -3.30 19.86 -18.30
CA GLU A 177 -3.82 18.72 -17.55
C GLU A 177 -4.03 17.44 -18.38
N ASP A 178 -4.14 17.57 -19.70
CA ASP A 178 -4.41 16.44 -20.62
C ASP A 178 -3.42 16.43 -21.80
N CYS A 179 -2.14 16.71 -21.51
CA CYS A 179 -1.10 16.53 -22.50
C CYS A 179 -0.78 15.04 -22.68
N LEU A 180 -1.01 14.51 -23.89
CA LEU A 180 -0.73 13.11 -24.22
C LEU A 180 0.73 12.71 -23.98
N ASN A 181 1.65 13.64 -24.23
CA ASN A 181 3.09 13.43 -24.12
C ASN A 181 3.66 14.08 -22.85
N ARG A 182 2.89 13.98 -21.74
CA ARG A 182 3.25 14.43 -20.38
C ARG A 182 3.53 15.94 -20.30
N GLU A 183 4.79 16.36 -20.36
CA GLU A 183 5.17 17.77 -20.16
C GLU A 183 5.38 18.56 -21.46
N GLY A 184 5.06 18.00 -22.63
CA GLY A 184 5.42 18.58 -23.93
C GLY A 184 4.94 20.02 -24.16
N ASN A 185 3.69 20.33 -23.82
CA ASN A 185 3.14 21.69 -23.90
C ASN A 185 3.84 22.65 -22.93
N ARG A 186 4.02 22.22 -21.66
CA ARG A 186 4.70 22.99 -20.62
C ARG A 186 6.14 23.32 -21.01
N TRP A 187 6.88 22.35 -21.53
CA TRP A 187 8.26 22.59 -21.96
C TRP A 187 8.36 23.59 -23.11
N LEU A 188 7.48 23.51 -24.11
CA LEU A 188 7.46 24.52 -25.15
C LEU A 188 7.12 25.91 -24.59
N GLN A 189 6.10 26.00 -23.73
CA GLN A 189 5.74 27.26 -23.08
C GLN A 189 6.93 27.86 -22.32
N GLU A 190 7.64 27.07 -21.54
CA GLU A 190 8.83 27.54 -20.81
C GLU A 190 9.98 27.94 -21.74
N ARG A 191 10.12 27.32 -22.92
CA ARG A 191 11.11 27.73 -23.95
C ARG A 191 10.72 29.09 -24.56
N ILE A 192 9.43 29.30 -24.85
CA ILE A 192 8.88 30.58 -25.35
C ILE A 192 9.04 31.69 -24.30
N GLU A 193 8.70 31.40 -23.04
CA GLU A 193 8.88 32.29 -21.89
C GLU A 193 10.33 32.40 -21.42
N ARG A 194 11.26 31.74 -22.12
CA ARG A 194 12.70 31.71 -21.85
C ARG A 194 13.11 31.16 -20.46
N LYS A 195 12.20 30.47 -19.77
CA LYS A 195 12.44 29.74 -18.51
C LYS A 195 13.19 28.41 -18.72
N ARG A 196 13.15 27.85 -19.94
CA ARG A 196 13.81 26.58 -20.31
C ARG A 196 14.66 26.72 -21.57
N LEU A 197 15.71 25.91 -21.69
CA LEU A 197 16.55 25.82 -22.90
C LEU A 197 15.99 24.78 -23.89
N PRO A 198 16.18 24.97 -25.21
CA PRO A 198 16.62 26.21 -25.85
C PRO A 198 15.59 27.32 -25.66
N ARG A 199 16.03 28.57 -25.56
CA ARG A 199 15.16 29.73 -25.29
C ARG A 199 14.78 30.39 -26.61
N LEU A 200 13.53 30.82 -26.75
CA LEU A 200 13.14 31.69 -27.86
C LEU A 200 14.04 32.94 -27.91
N ARG A 201 14.64 33.23 -29.07
CA ARG A 201 15.56 34.36 -29.22
C ARG A 201 14.85 35.67 -28.89
N THR A 202 15.57 36.59 -28.25
CA THR A 202 15.01 37.87 -27.79
C THR A 202 14.43 38.71 -28.93
N ALA A 203 14.96 38.56 -30.15
CA ALA A 203 14.47 39.22 -31.36
C ALA A 203 13.00 38.93 -31.69
N TYR A 204 12.44 37.81 -31.21
CA TYR A 204 11.08 37.39 -31.52
C TYR A 204 10.08 37.62 -30.37
N LEU A 205 10.51 38.14 -29.21
CA LEU A 205 9.64 38.30 -28.04
C LEU A 205 8.46 39.26 -28.27
N ASN A 206 8.65 40.28 -29.10
CA ASN A 206 7.62 41.27 -29.44
C ASN A 206 6.96 40.98 -30.80
N LYS A 207 7.22 39.81 -31.40
CA LYS A 207 6.59 39.40 -32.65
C LYS A 207 5.22 38.76 -32.35
N PRO A 208 4.28 38.78 -33.30
CA PRO A 208 2.95 38.20 -33.15
C PRO A 208 3.01 36.66 -33.09
N LEU A 209 3.35 36.15 -31.91
CA LEU A 209 3.37 34.74 -31.54
C LEU A 209 2.23 34.48 -30.54
N THR A 210 1.36 33.51 -30.85
CA THR A 210 0.28 33.09 -29.95
C THR A 210 0.35 31.60 -29.64
N THR A 211 0.02 31.23 -28.40
CA THR A 211 -0.10 29.84 -27.96
C THR A 211 -1.52 29.59 -27.51
N SER A 212 -2.12 28.48 -27.93
CA SER A 212 -3.45 28.05 -27.49
C SER A 212 -3.39 26.61 -27.00
N TRP A 213 -3.58 26.44 -25.68
CA TRP A 213 -3.64 25.15 -25.01
C TRP A 213 -5.10 24.82 -24.74
N VAL A 214 -5.68 23.96 -25.58
CA VAL A 214 -7.12 23.64 -25.59
C VAL A 214 -7.36 22.16 -25.86
N GLU A 215 -8.55 21.68 -25.52
CA GLU A 215 -8.96 20.30 -25.76
C GLU A 215 -8.90 19.94 -27.26
N PRO A 216 -8.55 18.68 -27.62
CA PRO A 216 -8.42 18.28 -29.03
C PRO A 216 -9.64 18.54 -29.91
N THR A 217 -10.84 18.52 -29.32
CA THR A 217 -12.12 18.76 -30.01
C THR A 217 -12.37 20.23 -30.36
N ARG A 218 -11.59 21.17 -29.80
CA ARG A 218 -11.75 22.62 -30.00
C ARG A 218 -10.77 23.21 -31.02
N LEU A 219 -10.14 22.40 -31.87
CA LEU A 219 -9.17 22.88 -32.87
C LEU A 219 -9.75 24.00 -33.78
N ARG A 220 -10.96 23.81 -34.33
CA ARG A 220 -11.62 24.84 -35.17
C ARG A 220 -11.81 26.18 -34.45
N ALA A 221 -12.17 26.14 -33.16
CA ALA A 221 -12.34 27.34 -32.36
C ALA A 221 -11.00 28.04 -32.11
N ALA A 222 -9.94 27.27 -31.79
CA ALA A 222 -8.59 27.79 -31.57
C ALA A 222 -7.93 28.36 -32.83
N LEU A 223 -8.28 27.87 -34.02
CA LEU A 223 -7.85 28.48 -35.29
C LEU A 223 -8.45 29.88 -35.43
N ARG A 224 -9.75 30.06 -35.19
CA ARG A 224 -10.47 31.34 -35.36
C ARG A 224 -10.17 32.37 -34.27
N HIS A 225 -10.06 31.94 -33.02
CA HIS A 225 -9.84 32.83 -31.88
C HIS A 225 -8.58 32.43 -31.13
N PRO A 226 -7.59 33.32 -30.98
CA PRO A 226 -6.42 33.05 -30.16
C PRO A 226 -6.87 33.01 -28.69
N ALA A 227 -6.92 31.82 -28.09
CA ALA A 227 -7.00 31.67 -26.65
C ALA A 227 -5.59 31.85 -26.10
N GLN A 228 -5.30 32.94 -25.39
CA GLN A 228 -4.07 33.08 -24.60
C GLN A 228 -4.26 32.32 -23.28
N SER A 229 -4.21 31.00 -23.32
CA SER A 229 -4.02 30.21 -22.10
C SER A 229 -2.52 30.07 -21.84
N ALA A 230 -2.09 30.20 -20.59
CA ALA A 230 -0.75 29.78 -20.20
C ALA A 230 -0.74 28.26 -20.06
N ALA A 231 0.34 27.57 -20.47
CA ALA A 231 0.47 26.12 -20.30
C ALA A 231 0.61 25.67 -18.83
N THR A 232 0.42 26.58 -17.88
CA THR A 232 0.43 26.36 -16.43
C THR A 232 -0.88 26.75 -15.77
N ALA A 233 -1.83 27.33 -16.52
CA ALA A 233 -3.15 27.67 -15.99
C ALA A 233 -4.01 26.40 -15.95
N TYR A 234 -3.88 25.64 -14.85
CA TYR A 234 -4.75 24.50 -14.58
C TYR A 234 -6.16 25.01 -14.32
N ASN A 235 -7.09 24.73 -15.23
CA ASN A 235 -8.49 25.11 -15.07
C ASN A 235 -9.37 23.89 -15.35
N PHE A 236 -9.32 22.92 -14.43
CA PHE A 236 -10.23 21.77 -14.50
C PHE A 236 -11.63 22.23 -14.12
N GLN A 237 -12.44 22.54 -15.13
CA GLN A 237 -13.86 22.75 -14.98
C GLN A 237 -14.59 21.52 -15.53
N ILE A 238 -15.36 20.84 -14.68
CA ILE A 238 -16.27 19.78 -15.13
C ILE A 238 -17.42 20.46 -15.87
N GLU A 239 -17.20 20.81 -17.14
CA GLU A 239 -18.18 21.59 -17.89
C GLU A 239 -19.44 20.76 -18.21
N THR A 240 -19.33 19.44 -18.41
CA THR A 240 -20.50 18.55 -18.60
C THR A 240 -20.17 17.08 -18.32
N ILE A 241 -20.91 16.43 -17.42
CA ILE A 241 -20.97 14.96 -17.34
C ILE A 241 -21.89 14.49 -18.46
N GLN A 242 -21.36 13.82 -19.48
CA GLN A 242 -22.19 13.25 -20.54
C GLN A 242 -22.88 11.97 -20.02
N PRO A 243 -24.22 11.93 -19.86
CA PRO A 243 -24.91 10.77 -19.29
C PRO A 243 -24.69 9.49 -20.10
N ARG A 244 -24.46 9.63 -21.41
CA ARG A 244 -24.14 8.54 -22.35
C ARG A 244 -22.81 7.85 -22.04
N ALA A 245 -21.85 8.57 -21.46
CA ALA A 245 -20.56 8.00 -21.04
C ALA A 245 -20.66 7.24 -19.70
N LEU A 246 -21.66 7.56 -18.86
CA LEU A 246 -21.91 6.86 -17.59
C LEU A 246 -22.81 5.63 -17.73
N LEU A 247 -23.67 5.60 -18.75
CA LEU A 247 -24.61 4.50 -19.02
C LEU A 247 -23.95 3.10 -19.00
N PRO A 248 -22.80 2.86 -19.66
CA PRO A 248 -22.15 1.54 -19.62
C PRO A 248 -21.67 1.15 -18.22
N ALA A 249 -21.15 2.10 -17.44
CA ALA A 249 -20.67 1.87 -16.08
C ALA A 249 -21.83 1.56 -15.12
N VAL A 250 -22.94 2.30 -15.24
CA VAL A 250 -24.16 2.07 -14.46
C VAL A 250 -24.79 0.72 -14.81
N LEU A 251 -24.85 0.37 -16.10
CA LEU A 251 -25.32 -0.95 -16.55
C LEU A 251 -24.45 -2.07 -15.99
N LEU A 252 -23.13 -1.95 -16.07
CA LEU A 252 -22.20 -2.93 -15.52
C LEU A 252 -22.39 -3.10 -14.01
N LEU A 253 -22.59 -2.01 -13.27
CA LEU A 253 -22.87 -2.04 -11.84
C LEU A 253 -24.17 -2.78 -11.54
N ILE A 254 -25.26 -2.46 -12.25
CA ILE A 254 -26.57 -3.10 -12.07
C ILE A 254 -26.49 -4.60 -12.35
N VAL A 255 -25.84 -4.99 -13.46
CA VAL A 255 -25.65 -6.40 -13.83
C VAL A 255 -24.85 -7.13 -12.76
N SER A 256 -23.76 -6.52 -12.27
CA SER A 256 -22.91 -7.12 -11.24
C SER A 256 -23.65 -7.29 -9.91
N LEU A 257 -24.41 -6.28 -9.48
CA LEU A 257 -25.21 -6.36 -8.26
C LEU A 257 -26.34 -7.40 -8.38
N SER A 258 -27.01 -7.45 -9.54
CA SER A 258 -28.05 -8.45 -9.79
C SER A 258 -27.50 -9.86 -9.79
N ALA A 259 -26.33 -10.07 -10.42
CA ALA A 259 -25.64 -11.36 -10.39
C ALA A 259 -25.24 -11.75 -8.96
N LEU A 260 -24.74 -10.80 -8.15
CA LEU A 260 -24.42 -11.04 -6.74
C LEU A 260 -25.67 -11.47 -5.95
N VAL A 261 -26.80 -10.78 -6.13
CA VAL A 261 -28.06 -11.13 -5.46
C VAL A 261 -28.56 -12.51 -5.90
N LEU A 262 -28.55 -12.81 -7.19
CA LEU A 262 -29.05 -14.08 -7.74
C LEU A 262 -28.17 -15.29 -7.43
N THR A 263 -26.86 -15.08 -7.29
CA THR A 263 -25.90 -16.16 -6.99
C THR A 263 -25.73 -16.40 -5.49
N ASN A 264 -26.08 -15.43 -4.65
CA ASN A 264 -25.92 -15.56 -3.21
C ASN A 264 -27.12 -16.27 -2.58
N ARG A 265 -26.93 -17.51 -2.14
CA ARG A 265 -27.94 -18.30 -1.39
C ARG A 265 -28.00 -17.94 0.09
N VAL A 266 -27.77 -16.69 0.47
CA VAL A 266 -27.96 -16.28 1.87
C VAL A 266 -29.45 -16.36 2.16
N PRO A 267 -29.91 -17.20 3.10
CA PRO A 267 -31.28 -17.14 3.55
C PRO A 267 -31.48 -15.75 4.16
N LEU A 268 -32.24 -14.91 3.47
CA LEU A 268 -32.86 -13.75 4.10
C LEU A 268 -33.79 -14.33 5.17
N GLN A 269 -33.27 -14.49 6.38
CA GLN A 269 -34.11 -14.58 7.57
C GLN A 269 -34.50 -13.14 7.87
N PRO A 270 -35.70 -12.66 7.47
CA PRO A 270 -36.20 -11.43 8.04
C PRO A 270 -36.17 -11.64 9.56
N PHE A 271 -35.48 -10.76 10.27
CA PHE A 271 -35.44 -10.77 11.74
C PHE A 271 -36.85 -11.09 12.22
N SER A 272 -37.06 -12.23 12.90
CA SER A 272 -38.39 -12.55 13.39
C SER A 272 -38.77 -11.42 14.32
N GLU A 273 -39.80 -10.67 13.93
CA GLU A 273 -40.27 -9.52 14.67
C GLU A 273 -40.42 -9.93 16.14
N THR A 274 -39.78 -9.18 17.03
CA THR A 274 -39.81 -9.28 18.51
C THR A 274 -38.73 -10.05 19.27
N GLN A 275 -37.76 -10.77 18.69
CA GLN A 275 -36.76 -11.45 19.54
C GLN A 275 -35.73 -10.48 20.19
N ALA A 276 -35.29 -10.82 21.40
CA ALA A 276 -34.12 -10.24 22.06
C ALA A 276 -32.91 -11.18 21.88
N PHE A 277 -31.70 -10.69 22.16
CA PHE A 277 -30.48 -11.48 21.98
C PHE A 277 -29.53 -11.35 23.17
N ALA A 278 -28.81 -12.43 23.46
CA ALA A 278 -27.57 -12.37 24.23
C ALA A 278 -26.40 -12.61 23.25
N GLU A 279 -25.57 -11.58 23.07
CA GLU A 279 -24.33 -11.65 22.29
C GLU A 279 -23.16 -11.83 23.24
N ILE A 280 -22.39 -12.88 23.02
CA ILE A 280 -21.34 -13.34 23.93
C ILE A 280 -20.03 -13.33 23.17
N SER A 281 -19.05 -12.63 23.75
CA SER A 281 -17.68 -12.56 23.21
C SER A 281 -16.70 -12.95 24.31
N LEU A 282 -15.81 -13.88 23.99
CA LEU A 282 -14.77 -14.37 24.90
C LEU A 282 -13.43 -14.44 24.17
N GLN A 283 -12.40 -13.90 24.79
CA GLN A 283 -11.00 -14.15 24.45
C GLN A 283 -10.31 -14.68 25.71
N HIS A 284 -9.93 -15.96 25.68
CA HIS A 284 -9.51 -16.66 26.89
C HIS A 284 -8.29 -17.55 26.69
N ARG A 285 -7.29 -17.44 27.57
CA ARG A 285 -6.16 -18.37 27.69
C ARG A 285 -6.49 -19.44 28.73
N SER A 286 -6.33 -20.71 28.37
CA SER A 286 -6.72 -21.80 29.28
C SER A 286 -5.98 -21.72 30.61
N GLY A 287 -6.74 -21.80 31.69
CA GLY A 287 -6.24 -21.76 33.06
C GLY A 287 -5.93 -20.38 33.62
N TYR A 288 -6.35 -19.32 32.93
CA TYR A 288 -6.34 -17.95 33.45
C TYR A 288 -7.68 -17.59 34.12
N PRO A 289 -7.69 -16.70 35.12
CA PRO A 289 -8.93 -16.13 35.61
C PRO A 289 -9.57 -15.23 34.54
N VAL A 290 -10.89 -15.16 34.49
CA VAL A 290 -11.64 -14.21 33.65
C VAL A 290 -12.11 -13.03 34.51
N GLU A 291 -11.99 -11.80 33.98
CA GLU A 291 -12.39 -10.59 34.70
C GLU A 291 -13.85 -10.67 35.19
N ASN A 292 -14.05 -10.39 36.49
CA ASN A 292 -15.37 -10.41 37.16
C ASN A 292 -16.07 -11.77 37.19
N ALA A 293 -15.34 -12.87 36.96
CA ALA A 293 -15.87 -14.21 37.17
C ALA A 293 -15.81 -14.61 38.66
N ASP A 294 -16.81 -15.35 39.14
CA ASP A 294 -16.73 -15.99 40.45
C ASP A 294 -15.80 -17.21 40.32
N VAL A 295 -14.60 -17.11 40.91
CA VAL A 295 -13.59 -18.18 40.89
C VAL A 295 -13.97 -19.28 41.87
N VAL A 296 -14.21 -20.50 41.38
CA VAL A 296 -14.60 -21.64 42.23
C VAL A 296 -13.53 -22.76 42.27
N THR A 297 -12.40 -22.64 41.56
CA THR A 297 -11.38 -23.71 41.54
C THR A 297 -9.94 -23.23 41.29
N GLN A 298 -8.94 -24.09 41.59
CA GLN A 298 -7.51 -23.82 41.38
C GLN A 298 -7.21 -23.64 39.89
N LEU A 299 -6.78 -22.44 39.52
CA LEU A 299 -6.37 -22.07 38.17
C LEU A 299 -4.95 -22.57 37.90
N THR A 300 -4.69 -23.09 36.69
CA THR A 300 -3.35 -23.53 36.27
C THR A 300 -2.97 -22.79 35.00
N PRO A 301 -2.32 -21.60 35.10
CA PRO A 301 -1.94 -20.80 33.95
C PRO A 301 -1.09 -21.61 32.95
N GLY A 302 -1.34 -21.41 31.66
CA GLY A 302 -0.59 -22.08 30.59
C GLY A 302 -1.07 -23.50 30.26
N ALA A 303 -2.26 -23.91 30.73
CA ALA A 303 -2.89 -25.13 30.27
C ALA A 303 -3.15 -25.07 28.74
N THR A 304 -3.21 -26.23 28.08
CA THR A 304 -3.46 -26.32 26.63
C THR A 304 -4.77 -27.02 26.29
N ALA A 305 -5.57 -27.34 27.30
CA ALA A 305 -6.85 -28.02 27.13
C ALA A 305 -7.87 -27.09 26.44
N PRO A 306 -8.79 -27.64 25.64
CA PRO A 306 -9.82 -26.83 25.00
C PRO A 306 -10.80 -26.26 26.02
N THR A 307 -11.18 -25.00 25.84
CA THR A 307 -12.16 -24.31 26.67
C THR A 307 -13.58 -24.64 26.24
N ARG A 308 -14.43 -25.06 27.17
CA ARG A 308 -15.87 -25.29 26.93
C ARG A 308 -16.69 -24.18 27.58
N LEU A 309 -17.56 -23.55 26.79
CA LEU A 309 -18.48 -22.50 27.23
C LEU A 309 -19.92 -23.03 27.19
N THR A 310 -20.62 -22.85 28.30
CA THR A 310 -22.05 -23.17 28.38
C THR A 310 -22.86 -21.93 28.72
N VAL A 311 -24.02 -21.81 28.09
CA VAL A 311 -25.01 -20.75 28.36
C VAL A 311 -26.31 -21.43 28.70
N GLN A 312 -26.80 -21.19 29.92
CA GLN A 312 -28.12 -21.62 30.36
C GLN A 312 -29.06 -20.43 30.43
N VAL A 313 -30.26 -20.60 29.88
CA VAL A 313 -31.34 -19.63 29.92
C VAL A 313 -32.51 -20.30 30.64
N ASP A 314 -32.91 -19.75 31.78
CA ASP A 314 -33.98 -20.29 32.64
C ASP A 314 -33.78 -21.77 33.02
N GLY A 315 -32.52 -22.17 33.19
CA GLY A 315 -32.11 -23.54 33.55
C GLY A 315 -32.08 -24.53 32.38
N GLN A 316 -32.38 -24.08 31.15
CA GLN A 316 -32.20 -24.88 29.93
C GLN A 316 -30.90 -24.50 29.23
N THR A 317 -30.16 -25.50 28.73
CA THR A 317 -28.92 -25.25 27.98
C THR A 317 -29.26 -24.68 26.61
N ALA A 318 -28.92 -23.41 26.39
CA ALA A 318 -29.12 -22.70 25.13
C ALA A 318 -27.87 -22.77 24.23
N LEU A 319 -26.69 -22.90 24.83
CA LEU A 319 -25.42 -23.09 24.13
C LEU A 319 -24.52 -24.03 24.95
N ASP A 320 -23.84 -24.93 24.26
CA ASP A 320 -22.79 -25.79 24.80
C ASP A 320 -21.78 -26.04 23.68
N GLN A 321 -20.66 -25.33 23.73
CA GLN A 321 -19.65 -25.35 22.66
C GLN A 321 -18.25 -25.45 23.26
N THR A 322 -17.37 -26.14 22.54
CA THR A 322 -15.97 -26.33 22.90
C THR A 322 -15.09 -25.66 21.86
N TYR A 323 -14.22 -24.76 22.31
CA TYR A 323 -13.33 -23.96 21.48
C TYR A 323 -11.90 -24.48 21.63
N THR A 324 -11.25 -24.68 20.49
CA THR A 324 -9.82 -25.02 20.46
C THR A 324 -9.01 -23.73 20.48
N HIS A 325 -7.93 -23.68 21.25
CA HIS A 325 -7.08 -22.51 21.29
C HIS A 325 -6.28 -22.38 19.99
N GLN A 326 -6.35 -21.22 19.36
CA GLN A 326 -5.61 -20.89 18.15
C GLN A 326 -4.56 -19.82 18.45
N GLY A 327 -3.44 -19.83 17.72
CA GLY A 327 -2.34 -18.89 17.91
C GLY A 327 -0.97 -19.56 18.03
N GLU A 328 0.07 -18.73 18.14
CA GLU A 328 1.43 -19.18 18.45
C GLU A 328 1.49 -19.78 19.86
N GLU A 329 2.45 -20.67 20.10
CA GLU A 329 2.56 -21.48 21.33
C GLU A 329 2.45 -20.66 22.63
N HIS A 330 2.89 -19.39 22.61
CA HIS A 330 2.91 -18.48 23.75
C HIS A 330 1.69 -17.52 23.86
N ASN A 331 0.72 -17.60 22.94
CA ASN A 331 -0.49 -16.76 22.95
C ASN A 331 -1.70 -17.50 22.37
N ARG A 332 -1.85 -18.77 22.73
CA ARG A 332 -2.96 -19.62 22.30
C ARG A 332 -4.24 -19.23 23.03
N GLN A 333 -5.22 -18.70 22.29
CA GLN A 333 -6.48 -18.22 22.85
C GLN A 333 -7.68 -18.94 22.25
N ALA A 334 -8.67 -19.24 23.09
CA ALA A 334 -10.00 -19.60 22.66
C ALA A 334 -10.76 -18.29 22.36
N ILE A 335 -11.28 -18.19 21.13
CA ILE A 335 -12.07 -17.04 20.68
C ILE A 335 -13.49 -17.54 20.41
N ALA A 336 -14.45 -17.06 21.20
CA ALA A 336 -15.87 -17.36 21.01
C ALA A 336 -16.65 -16.09 20.65
N TYR A 337 -17.52 -16.21 19.63
CA TYR A 337 -18.50 -15.20 19.26
C TYR A 337 -19.83 -15.88 19.03
N GLU A 338 -20.71 -15.78 20.02
CA GLU A 338 -21.96 -16.54 20.04
C GLU A 338 -23.15 -15.61 20.21
N ARG A 339 -24.27 -16.02 19.62
CA ARG A 339 -25.53 -15.28 19.69
C ARG A 339 -26.67 -16.22 20.02
N VAL A 340 -27.24 -16.03 21.20
CA VAL A 340 -28.40 -16.79 21.68
C VAL A 340 -29.65 -15.93 21.51
N ALA A 341 -30.63 -16.45 20.78
CA ALA A 341 -31.94 -15.81 20.64
C ALA A 341 -32.79 -16.04 21.90
N LEU A 342 -33.43 -14.98 22.38
CA LEU A 342 -34.25 -14.95 23.59
C LEU A 342 -35.63 -14.37 23.27
N THR A 343 -36.65 -14.82 23.98
CA THR A 343 -37.95 -14.14 23.98
C THR A 343 -37.85 -12.82 24.75
N PRO A 344 -38.69 -11.80 24.47
CA PRO A 344 -38.80 -10.65 25.36
C PRO A 344 -39.37 -11.07 26.71
N GLY A 345 -38.77 -10.60 27.79
CA GLY A 345 -39.15 -10.99 29.14
C GLY A 345 -38.00 -10.99 30.12
N GLU A 346 -38.29 -11.47 31.33
CA GLU A 346 -37.29 -11.76 32.36
C GLU A 346 -36.68 -13.14 32.10
N HIS A 347 -35.36 -13.19 31.97
CA HIS A 347 -34.60 -14.43 31.81
C HIS A 347 -33.48 -14.49 32.85
N ARG A 348 -33.30 -15.65 33.48
CA ARG A 348 -32.06 -15.93 34.22
C ARG A 348 -31.05 -16.49 33.24
N ILE A 349 -29.96 -15.76 33.04
CA ILE A 349 -28.88 -16.15 32.13
C ILE A 349 -27.68 -16.53 32.99
N GLN A 350 -27.19 -17.76 32.79
CA GLN A 350 -26.00 -18.29 33.46
C GLN A 350 -24.96 -18.67 32.40
N LEU A 351 -23.74 -18.15 32.55
CA LEU A 351 -22.59 -18.46 31.69
C LEU A 351 -21.51 -19.10 32.55
N THR A 352 -21.14 -20.31 32.17
CA THR A 352 -20.10 -21.08 32.86
C THR A 352 -19.05 -21.52 31.86
N LEU A 353 -17.81 -21.25 32.24
CA LEU A 353 -16.60 -21.62 31.54
C LEU A 353 -15.97 -22.84 32.22
N TYR A 354 -15.53 -23.80 31.41
CA TYR A 354 -14.84 -25.00 31.85
C TYR A 354 -13.50 -25.11 31.13
N ASP A 355 -12.42 -25.17 31.90
CA ASP A 355 -11.04 -25.32 31.45
C ASP A 355 -10.37 -26.53 32.14
N GLY A 356 -9.19 -26.92 31.65
CA GLY A 356 -8.47 -28.11 32.10
C GLY A 356 -8.82 -29.37 31.30
N GLU A 357 -7.96 -30.39 31.35
CA GLU A 357 -8.07 -31.58 30.46
C GLU A 357 -9.36 -32.38 30.66
N ARG A 358 -9.98 -32.28 31.85
CA ARG A 358 -11.27 -32.90 32.16
C ARG A 358 -12.34 -31.88 32.55
N GLY A 359 -12.12 -30.59 32.29
CA GLY A 359 -13.03 -29.52 32.70
C GLY A 359 -13.05 -29.27 34.21
N GLU A 360 -11.95 -29.59 34.90
CA GLU A 360 -11.85 -29.42 36.36
C GLU A 360 -11.75 -27.95 36.83
N GLN A 361 -11.36 -27.02 35.96
CA GLN A 361 -11.27 -25.60 36.27
C GLN A 361 -12.55 -24.91 35.82
N VAL A 362 -13.42 -24.57 36.78
CA VAL A 362 -14.74 -24.00 36.48
C VAL A 362 -14.81 -22.54 36.93
N GLN A 363 -15.25 -21.67 36.02
CA GLN A 363 -15.44 -20.24 36.28
C GLN A 363 -16.86 -19.83 35.90
N ASN A 364 -17.58 -19.19 36.83
CA ASN A 364 -18.89 -18.63 36.54
C ASN A 364 -18.73 -17.19 36.06
N LEU A 365 -18.94 -16.97 34.77
CA LEU A 365 -18.71 -15.67 34.14
C LEU A 365 -19.89 -14.71 34.36
N PHE A 366 -21.10 -15.24 34.49
CA PHE A 366 -22.31 -14.46 34.66
C PHE A 366 -23.44 -15.33 35.24
N ASP A 367 -24.14 -14.87 36.27
CA ASP A 367 -25.39 -15.46 36.73
C ASP A 367 -26.32 -14.35 37.24
N LYS A 368 -27.19 -13.83 36.36
CA LYS A 368 -28.13 -12.76 36.70
C LYS A 368 -29.46 -12.94 36.00
N ARG A 369 -30.51 -12.40 36.64
CA ARG A 369 -31.81 -12.16 35.99
C ARG A 369 -31.79 -10.83 35.29
N ILE A 370 -32.10 -10.84 33.99
CA ILE A 370 -32.15 -9.65 33.15
C ILE A 370 -33.49 -9.63 32.43
N ARG A 371 -34.13 -8.46 32.43
CA ARG A 371 -35.28 -8.19 31.58
C ARG A 371 -34.83 -7.64 30.24
N LEU A 372 -35.23 -8.29 29.16
CA LEU A 372 -34.94 -7.86 27.80
C LEU A 372 -36.24 -7.53 27.07
N GLU A 373 -36.28 -6.36 26.43
CA GLU A 373 -37.37 -5.97 25.54
C GLU A 373 -37.10 -6.43 24.10
N SER A 374 -38.13 -6.38 23.26
CA SER A 374 -38.00 -6.67 21.82
C SER A 374 -36.85 -5.88 21.20
N TYR A 375 -36.00 -6.56 20.42
CA TYR A 375 -34.81 -6.00 19.75
C TYR A 375 -33.67 -5.55 20.68
N GLN A 376 -33.78 -5.72 21.99
CA GLN A 376 -32.65 -5.47 22.88
C GLN A 376 -31.62 -6.59 22.75
N THR A 377 -30.36 -6.19 22.86
CA THR A 377 -29.22 -7.10 22.83
C THR A 377 -28.42 -6.91 24.12
N LEU A 378 -28.37 -7.96 24.94
CA LEU A 378 -27.45 -8.05 26.06
C LEU A 378 -26.07 -8.42 25.53
N LYS A 379 -25.10 -7.53 25.69
CA LYS A 379 -23.72 -7.78 25.30
C LYS A 379 -22.92 -8.22 26.52
N LEU A 380 -22.34 -9.42 26.43
CA LEU A 380 -21.50 -10.01 27.46
C LEU A 380 -20.10 -10.22 26.86
N SER A 381 -19.14 -9.47 27.37
CA SER A 381 -17.76 -9.48 26.89
C SER A 381 -16.82 -9.85 28.01
N PHE A 382 -16.05 -10.91 27.80
CA PHE A 382 -15.16 -11.50 28.77
C PHE A 382 -13.74 -11.59 28.22
N ARG A 383 -12.77 -11.32 29.09
CA ARG A 383 -11.34 -11.38 28.83
C ARG A 383 -10.62 -11.84 30.08
N ASP A 384 -9.42 -12.37 29.90
CA ASP A 384 -8.58 -12.80 31.03
C ASP A 384 -8.29 -11.62 31.97
N GLU A 385 -8.36 -11.90 33.27
CA GLU A 385 -7.86 -11.00 34.31
C GLU A 385 -6.32 -11.05 34.35
N PRO A 386 -5.65 -9.89 34.42
CA PRO A 386 -4.20 -9.85 34.60
C PRO A 386 -3.78 -10.56 35.90
N LEU A 387 -2.75 -11.40 35.83
CA LEU A 387 -2.17 -12.03 37.02
C LEU A 387 -1.14 -11.08 37.66
N GLU A 388 -1.03 -11.11 38.99
CA GLU A 388 0.02 -10.38 39.73
C GLU A 388 1.42 -10.96 39.48
N SER A 389 1.49 -12.24 39.11
CA SER A 389 2.70 -12.89 38.59
C SER A 389 2.34 -14.01 37.60
N ASP A 390 2.76 -13.88 36.34
CA ASP A 390 2.49 -14.80 35.24
C ASP A 390 3.78 -15.54 34.79
N PRO A 391 3.91 -16.86 35.06
CA PRO A 391 5.08 -17.62 34.64
C PRO A 391 5.23 -17.72 33.10
N GLU A 392 4.16 -17.54 32.33
CA GLU A 392 4.26 -17.53 30.86
C GLU A 392 4.78 -16.19 30.32
N GLU A 393 4.41 -15.06 30.93
CA GLU A 393 5.04 -13.76 30.61
C GLU A 393 6.52 -13.76 31.03
N GLY A 394 6.83 -14.35 32.19
CA GLY A 394 8.22 -14.57 32.62
C GLY A 394 9.02 -15.43 31.66
N ARG A 395 8.39 -16.46 31.08
CA ARG A 395 8.98 -17.29 30.03
C ARG A 395 9.29 -16.47 28.77
N LYS A 396 8.40 -15.57 28.35
CA LYS A 396 8.66 -14.68 27.20
C LYS A 396 9.86 -13.78 27.46
N LEU A 397 9.90 -13.12 28.62
CA LEU A 397 11.05 -12.29 29.03
C LEU A 397 12.37 -13.06 29.00
N TYR A 398 12.35 -14.35 29.38
CA TYR A 398 13.52 -15.22 29.26
C TYR A 398 13.99 -15.41 27.80
N TYR A 399 13.05 -15.53 26.85
CA TYR A 399 13.31 -15.84 25.45
C TYR A 399 13.49 -14.62 24.52
N GLU A 400 13.07 -13.43 24.93
CA GLU A 400 13.18 -12.21 24.13
C GLU A 400 14.64 -11.92 23.71
N THR A 401 14.83 -11.65 22.41
CA THR A 401 16.17 -11.62 21.78
C THR A 401 16.50 -10.34 21.01
N SER A 402 15.71 -9.27 21.11
CA SER A 402 15.80 -8.14 20.17
C SER A 402 16.12 -6.78 20.80
N LEU A 403 17.39 -6.39 20.59
CA LEU A 403 17.90 -5.03 20.27
C LEU A 403 17.10 -3.81 20.78
N GLY A 404 17.55 -3.23 21.89
CA GLY A 404 17.30 -1.82 22.22
C GLY A 404 17.22 -1.55 23.71
N THR A 405 16.51 -2.40 24.44
CA THR A 405 16.30 -2.34 25.90
C THR A 405 15.79 -3.71 26.36
N ASN A 406 16.50 -4.38 27.29
CA ASN A 406 16.02 -5.42 28.23
C ASN A 406 16.48 -6.90 28.03
N ALA A 407 17.25 -7.35 29.03
CA ALA A 407 17.22 -8.63 29.78
C ALA A 407 16.93 -10.00 29.13
N GLY A 408 17.24 -10.25 27.85
CA GLY A 408 17.13 -11.61 27.28
C GLY A 408 18.00 -12.66 28.02
N CYS A 409 17.41 -13.38 28.99
CA CYS A 409 18.15 -14.28 29.90
C CYS A 409 18.74 -15.49 29.16
N ARG A 410 18.06 -15.96 28.10
CA ARG A 410 18.48 -17.10 27.27
C ARG A 410 19.86 -16.91 26.62
N ILE A 411 20.29 -15.68 26.41
CA ILE A 411 21.60 -15.38 25.80
C ILE A 411 22.73 -15.93 26.70
N CYS A 412 22.55 -15.85 28.01
CA CYS A 412 23.56 -16.19 28.99
C CYS A 412 23.26 -17.46 29.78
N HIS A 413 21.99 -17.85 29.90
CA HIS A 413 21.56 -19.01 30.68
C HIS A 413 20.83 -20.01 29.79
N SER A 414 21.13 -21.30 29.96
CA SER A 414 20.42 -22.39 29.26
C SER A 414 19.36 -23.02 30.16
N LEU A 415 18.28 -23.55 29.58
CA LEU A 415 17.34 -24.41 30.28
C LEU A 415 17.73 -25.89 30.25
N GLU A 416 18.81 -26.24 29.55
CA GLU A 416 19.28 -27.63 29.47
C GLU A 416 20.19 -27.98 30.66
N PRO A 417 20.02 -29.14 31.32
CA PRO A 417 20.85 -29.55 32.44
C PRO A 417 22.34 -29.60 32.08
N GLY A 418 23.17 -28.92 32.87
CA GLY A 418 24.64 -28.94 32.72
C GLY A 418 25.19 -28.09 31.58
N VAL A 419 24.35 -27.44 30.77
CA VAL A 419 24.79 -26.56 29.68
C VAL A 419 25.09 -25.17 30.22
N VAL A 420 26.38 -24.82 30.24
CA VAL A 420 26.87 -23.48 30.60
C VAL A 420 27.07 -22.67 29.33
N LEU A 421 26.43 -21.51 29.24
CA LEU A 421 26.67 -20.53 28.18
C LEU A 421 27.65 -19.49 28.72
N VAL A 422 27.13 -18.34 29.17
CA VAL A 422 27.91 -17.30 29.87
C VAL A 422 27.75 -17.47 31.39
N GLY A 423 26.53 -17.76 31.84
CA GLY A 423 26.18 -18.06 33.22
C GLY A 423 25.72 -19.52 33.41
N PRO A 424 25.41 -19.91 34.67
CA PRO A 424 24.97 -21.26 34.99
C PRO A 424 23.63 -21.62 34.33
N SER A 425 23.42 -22.92 34.08
CA SER A 425 22.11 -23.45 33.63
C SER A 425 21.01 -23.16 34.65
N PHE A 426 19.82 -22.84 34.14
CA PHE A 426 18.59 -22.66 34.90
C PHE A 426 17.76 -23.94 35.02
N ALA A 427 18.16 -25.05 34.40
CA ALA A 427 17.51 -26.35 34.61
C ALA A 427 17.52 -26.70 36.11
N GLY A 428 16.37 -26.88 36.75
CA GLY A 428 16.27 -27.17 38.19
C GLY A 428 16.73 -26.03 39.11
N ILE A 429 16.67 -24.77 38.65
CA ILE A 429 17.09 -23.62 39.44
C ILE A 429 16.23 -23.42 40.67
N ALA A 430 14.92 -23.67 40.62
CA ALA A 430 14.01 -23.50 41.75
C ALA A 430 14.46 -24.34 42.96
N THR A 431 14.85 -25.60 42.70
CA THR A 431 15.35 -26.52 43.73
C THR A 431 16.71 -26.08 44.27
N ARG A 432 17.63 -25.63 43.40
CA ARG A 432 18.97 -25.19 43.84
C ARG A 432 18.92 -23.87 44.60
N ALA A 433 18.11 -22.92 44.17
CA ALA A 433 17.96 -21.60 44.76
C ALA A 433 17.69 -21.67 46.27
N ALA A 434 16.78 -22.57 46.67
CA ALA A 434 16.44 -22.83 48.08
C ALA A 434 17.62 -23.25 48.98
N THR A 435 18.75 -23.66 48.39
CA THR A 435 19.91 -24.19 49.13
C THR A 435 21.13 -23.27 49.10
N ARG A 436 21.08 -22.15 48.36
CA ARG A 436 22.26 -21.29 48.14
C ARG A 436 22.63 -20.47 49.37
N ILE A 437 21.64 -19.86 50.02
CA ILE A 437 21.85 -18.98 51.17
C ILE A 437 21.02 -19.54 52.34
N PRO A 438 21.64 -19.99 53.44
CA PRO A 438 20.93 -20.47 54.60
C PRO A 438 19.94 -19.43 55.14
N GLY A 439 18.67 -19.81 55.26
CA GLY A 439 17.60 -18.94 55.80
C GLY A 439 16.89 -18.04 54.78
N MET A 440 17.26 -18.11 53.49
CA MET A 440 16.58 -17.40 52.41
C MET A 440 15.75 -18.39 51.56
N SER A 441 14.56 -17.99 51.15
CA SER A 441 13.73 -18.79 50.24
C SER A 441 14.27 -18.78 48.80
N ALA A 442 13.82 -19.72 47.98
CA ALA A 442 14.19 -19.75 46.56
C ALA A 442 13.74 -18.48 45.81
N GLU A 443 12.52 -17.99 46.09
CA GLU A 443 11.98 -16.78 45.46
C GLU A 443 12.77 -15.54 45.83
N GLU A 444 13.09 -15.36 47.12
CA GLU A 444 13.93 -14.26 47.59
C GLU A 444 15.33 -14.31 46.97
N TYR A 445 15.94 -15.51 46.90
CA TYR A 445 17.24 -15.69 46.26
C TYR A 445 17.21 -15.33 44.77
N LEU A 446 16.19 -15.79 44.03
CA LEU A 446 16.06 -15.49 42.61
C LEU A 446 15.81 -14.00 42.37
N ARG A 447 14.95 -13.38 43.17
CA ARG A 447 14.70 -11.94 43.11
C ARG A 447 15.96 -11.14 43.41
N GLN A 448 16.70 -11.49 44.47
CA GLN A 448 17.98 -10.85 44.79
C GLN A 448 19.00 -11.07 43.66
N SER A 449 19.07 -12.26 43.09
CA SER A 449 20.02 -12.54 41.99
C SER A 449 19.73 -11.72 40.72
N ILE A 450 18.48 -11.29 40.50
CA ILE A 450 18.10 -10.41 39.39
C ILE A 450 18.39 -8.94 39.73
N LEU A 451 18.04 -8.49 40.95
CA LEU A 451 18.17 -7.10 41.37
C LEU A 451 19.61 -6.70 41.77
N GLU A 452 20.33 -7.63 42.39
CA GLU A 452 21.67 -7.47 42.97
C GLU A 452 22.54 -8.70 42.63
N PRO A 453 22.93 -8.90 41.35
CA PRO A 453 23.56 -10.16 40.92
C PRO A 453 24.86 -10.52 41.63
N ASP A 454 25.64 -9.52 42.05
CA ASP A 454 26.91 -9.72 42.75
C ASP A 454 26.75 -9.93 44.26
N ALA A 455 25.54 -9.85 44.82
CA ALA A 455 25.28 -10.12 46.24
C ALA A 455 25.58 -11.58 46.61
N TYR A 456 25.37 -12.50 45.66
CA TYR A 456 25.79 -13.90 45.78
C TYR A 456 26.23 -14.42 44.41
N VAL A 457 27.54 -14.64 44.25
CA VAL A 457 28.12 -15.19 43.03
C VAL A 457 28.32 -16.69 43.19
N VAL A 458 27.73 -17.47 42.29
CA VAL A 458 27.89 -18.94 42.29
C VAL A 458 29.35 -19.31 41.98
N GLU A 459 29.89 -20.29 42.71
CA GLU A 459 31.24 -20.81 42.49
C GLU A 459 31.47 -21.19 41.02
N GLY A 460 32.60 -20.76 40.47
CA GLY A 460 32.98 -20.97 39.06
C GLY A 460 32.63 -19.82 38.12
N PHE A 461 31.94 -18.77 38.59
CA PHE A 461 31.63 -17.58 37.80
C PHE A 461 32.25 -16.30 38.41
N PRO A 462 32.80 -15.38 37.60
CA PRO A 462 33.32 -14.10 38.07
C PRO A 462 32.19 -13.11 38.42
N ALA A 463 32.43 -12.28 39.45
CA ALA A 463 31.59 -11.12 39.76
C ALA A 463 31.57 -10.12 38.59
N GLY A 464 30.47 -9.38 38.43
CA GLY A 464 30.28 -8.38 37.37
C GLY A 464 29.94 -8.97 35.99
N GLN A 465 29.80 -10.29 35.86
CA GLN A 465 29.47 -10.94 34.59
C GLN A 465 27.98 -10.84 34.24
N MET A 466 27.10 -10.84 35.25
CA MET A 466 25.66 -10.63 35.08
C MET A 466 25.36 -9.11 35.04
N VAL A 467 24.35 -8.72 34.26
CA VAL A 467 23.95 -7.31 34.10
C VAL A 467 23.46 -6.75 35.44
N GLN A 468 24.12 -5.71 35.95
CA GLN A 468 23.92 -5.22 37.32
C GLN A 468 22.70 -4.30 37.50
N ASN A 469 22.18 -3.70 36.43
CA ASN A 469 21.09 -2.71 36.50
C ASN A 469 19.75 -3.26 35.98
N LEU A 470 19.52 -4.57 36.10
CA LEU A 470 18.26 -5.18 35.64
C LEU A 470 17.03 -4.62 36.35
N GLY A 471 17.15 -4.18 37.61
CA GLY A 471 16.06 -3.51 38.34
C GLY A 471 15.69 -2.11 37.82
N GLU A 472 16.55 -1.47 37.02
CA GLU A 472 16.22 -0.21 36.33
C GLU A 472 15.61 -0.45 34.94
N ILE A 473 15.74 -1.69 34.45
CA ILE A 473 15.41 -2.13 33.09
C ILE A 473 14.05 -2.84 33.07
N LEU A 474 13.78 -3.67 34.08
CA LEU A 474 12.54 -4.43 34.25
C LEU A 474 11.63 -3.77 35.27
N THR A 475 10.32 -3.79 35.01
CA THR A 475 9.31 -3.39 36.01
C THR A 475 9.22 -4.42 37.13
N GLU A 476 8.64 -4.03 38.27
CA GLU A 476 8.42 -4.95 39.39
C GLU A 476 7.55 -6.16 38.99
N GLU A 477 6.53 -5.94 38.16
CA GLU A 477 5.69 -6.99 37.56
C GLU A 477 6.51 -7.95 36.70
N GLN A 478 7.36 -7.44 35.80
CA GLN A 478 8.23 -8.27 34.95
C GLN A 478 9.22 -9.10 35.77
N ILE A 479 9.69 -8.58 36.91
CA ILE A 479 10.55 -9.32 37.83
C ILE A 479 9.75 -10.43 38.53
N ASN A 480 8.53 -10.15 38.97
CA ASN A 480 7.65 -11.15 39.57
C ASN A 480 7.33 -12.27 38.57
N ASP A 481 6.98 -11.93 37.34
CA ASP A 481 6.74 -12.87 36.25
C ASP A 481 7.96 -13.77 35.99
N LEU A 482 9.14 -13.16 35.87
CA LEU A 482 10.39 -13.89 35.64
C LEU A 482 10.73 -14.82 36.81
N VAL A 483 10.58 -14.37 38.06
CA VAL A 483 10.78 -15.22 39.25
C VAL A 483 9.77 -16.37 39.24
N SER A 484 8.50 -16.10 38.98
CA SER A 484 7.45 -17.13 38.88
C SER A 484 7.76 -18.15 37.80
N PHE A 485 8.26 -17.72 36.63
CA PHE A 485 8.75 -18.63 35.59
C PHE A 485 9.92 -19.48 36.07
N LEU A 486 10.96 -18.89 36.67
CA LEU A 486 12.13 -19.62 37.16
C LEU A 486 11.76 -20.63 38.26
N MET A 487 10.74 -20.32 39.06
CA MET A 487 10.20 -21.23 40.08
C MET A 487 9.49 -22.45 39.49
N THR A 488 9.07 -22.41 38.23
CA THR A 488 8.55 -23.59 37.51
C THR A 488 9.64 -24.59 37.12
N LEU A 489 10.92 -24.16 37.09
CA LEU A 489 12.06 -24.96 36.64
C LEU A 489 12.67 -25.77 37.80
N LYS A 490 12.07 -26.93 38.11
CA LYS A 490 12.43 -27.78 39.26
C LYS A 490 13.45 -28.87 38.99
#